data_AF-A7RNZ9-F1
#
_entry.id   AF-A7RNZ9-F1
#
_cell.length_a   1.000
_cell.length_b   1.000
_cell.length_c   1.000
_cell.angle_alpha   90.00
_cell.angle_beta   90.00
_cell.angle_gamma   90.00
#
_symmetry.space_group_name_H-M   'P 1'
#
loop_
_entity.id
_entity.type
_entity.pdbx_description
1 polymer ?
#
loop_
_entity_poly.entity_id
_entity_poly.type
_entity_poly.pdbx_seq_one_letter_code
_entity_poly.pdbx_strand_id
1 'polypeptide(L)'
;LSISLKALTHSVIALTHSLIALTHSLIALTHSLIALTHSVIALTHSLIAMKHSLIALTHYVIAMTHSVIALTHSLIALKHPVIALTHSLIALKHPVIALTHSLIALTHSVIALTHSVIALTHSLIALTHYVIAMTHSVIALTHSLIALKHSVIALTHSLIALTHYLIALTHSVIALTHSLIALKHSVIALTH
;
A
#
# COMPACT_ATOMS: atom_id res chain seq x y z
N LEU A 1 -35.94 6.92 55.34
CA LEU A 1 -34.48 6.69 55.51
C LEU A 1 -33.99 5.40 54.82
N SER A 2 -34.50 4.22 55.17
CA SER A 2 -34.08 2.92 54.60
C SER A 2 -34.15 2.83 53.06
N ILE A 3 -35.29 3.21 52.47
CA ILE A 3 -35.50 3.18 51.01
C ILE A 3 -34.51 4.11 50.28
N SER A 4 -34.28 5.32 50.79
CA SER A 4 -33.33 6.29 50.23
C SER A 4 -31.88 5.81 50.27
N LEU A 5 -31.49 5.11 51.34
CA LEU A 5 -30.14 4.55 51.47
C LEU A 5 -29.91 3.40 50.48
N LYS A 6 -30.95 2.58 50.25
CA LYS A 6 -30.91 1.48 49.27
C LYS A 6 -30.82 2.02 47.83
N ALA A 7 -31.55 3.10 47.52
CA ALA A 7 -31.43 3.76 46.22
C ALA A 7 -30.02 4.34 45.99
N LEU A 8 -29.44 4.98 47.02
CA LEU A 8 -28.09 5.55 46.95
C LEU A 8 -27.02 4.48 46.68
N THR A 9 -27.11 3.34 47.37
CA THR A 9 -26.17 2.21 47.19
C THR A 9 -26.27 1.62 45.78
N HIS A 10 -27.47 1.44 45.23
CA HIS A 10 -27.64 1.03 43.83
C HIS A 10 -27.03 2.03 42.84
N SER A 11 -27.21 3.34 43.06
CA SER A 11 -26.59 4.38 42.21
C SER A 11 -25.07 4.36 42.25
N VAL A 12 -24.46 4.15 43.42
CA VAL A 12 -23.00 4.00 43.55
C VAL A 12 -22.51 2.77 42.77
N ILE A 13 -23.20 1.63 42.90
CA ILE A 13 -22.84 0.41 42.16
C ILE A 13 -22.91 0.67 40.64
N ALA A 14 -23.97 1.30 40.15
CA ALA A 14 -24.13 1.62 38.73
C ALA A 14 -23.02 2.58 38.22
N LEU A 15 -22.64 3.57 39.03
CA LEU A 15 -21.53 4.48 38.73
C LEU A 15 -20.20 3.73 38.62
N THR A 16 -19.97 2.77 39.52
CA THR A 16 -18.74 1.97 39.55
C THR A 16 -18.62 1.13 38.28
N HIS A 17 -19.70 0.46 37.87
CA HIS A 17 -19.75 -0.29 36.60
C HIS A 17 -19.54 0.63 35.39
N SER A 18 -20.11 1.83 35.42
CA SER A 18 -19.93 2.85 34.38
C SER A 18 -18.47 3.29 34.23
N LEU A 19 -17.77 3.48 35.35
CA LEU A 19 -16.34 3.83 35.34
C LEU A 19 -15.47 2.68 34.81
N ILE A 20 -15.81 1.43 35.13
CA ILE A 20 -15.15 0.25 34.60
C ILE A 20 -15.35 0.16 33.08
N ALA A 21 -16.57 0.35 32.59
CA ALA A 21 -16.86 0.36 31.15
C ALA A 21 -16.10 1.48 30.41
N LEU A 22 -15.99 2.66 31.02
CA LEU A 22 -15.20 3.78 30.51
C LEU A 22 -13.71 3.41 30.37
N THR A 23 -13.12 2.78 31.38
CA THR A 23 -11.72 2.37 31.34
C THR A 23 -11.46 1.36 30.23
N HIS A 24 -12.32 0.36 30.07
CA HIS A 24 -12.22 -0.60 28.97
C HIS A 24 -12.33 0.07 27.60
N SER A 25 -13.25 1.04 27.46
CA SER A 25 -13.43 1.80 26.23
C SER A 25 -12.19 2.63 25.87
N LEU A 26 -11.56 3.26 26.87
CA LEU A 26 -10.32 4.02 26.68
C LEU A 26 -9.17 3.11 26.24
N ILE A 27 -9.03 1.94 26.88
CA ILE A 27 -8.02 0.94 26.51
C ILE A 27 -8.22 0.50 25.06
N ALA A 28 -9.45 0.19 24.65
CA ALA A 28 -9.76 -0.19 23.27
C ALA A 28 -9.43 0.93 22.26
N LEU A 29 -9.68 2.20 22.63
CA LEU A 29 -9.31 3.36 21.82
C LEU A 29 -7.80 3.47 21.64
N THR A 30 -7.02 3.27 22.71
CA THR A 30 -5.56 3.27 22.66
C THR A 30 -5.03 2.19 21.73
N HIS A 31 -5.55 0.96 21.82
CA HIS A 31 -5.17 -0.13 20.92
C HIS A 31 -5.51 0.18 19.46
N SER A 32 -6.67 0.79 19.22
CA SER A 32 -7.08 1.21 17.88
C SER A 32 -6.15 2.27 17.28
N LEU A 33 -5.70 3.23 18.10
CA LEU A 33 -4.72 4.24 17.69
C LEU A 33 -3.36 3.62 17.35
N ILE A 34 -2.88 2.67 18.16
CA ILE A 34 -1.63 1.95 17.90
C ILE A 34 -1.72 1.18 16.57
N ALA A 35 -2.83 0.47 16.33
CA ALA A 35 -3.05 -0.24 15.08
C ALA A 35 -3.09 0.70 13.86
N LEU A 36 -3.68 1.88 14.02
CA LEU A 36 -3.68 2.92 12.99
C LEU A 36 -2.25 3.41 12.68
N THR A 37 -1.43 3.66 13.71
CA THR A 37 -0.03 4.04 13.54
C THR A 37 0.76 2.98 12.79
N HIS A 38 0.61 1.70 13.13
CA HIS A 38 1.24 0.61 12.38
C HIS A 38 0.78 0.55 10.92
N SER A 39 -0.52 0.78 10.67
CA SER A 39 -1.07 0.81 9.31
C SER A 39 -0.47 1.94 8.47
N VAL A 40 -0.28 3.12 9.06
CA VAL A 40 0.40 4.26 8.41
C VAL A 40 1.85 3.92 8.07
N ILE A 41 2.59 3.32 9.01
CA ILE A 41 3.99 2.91 8.79
C ILE A 41 4.08 1.90 7.62
N ALA A 42 3.22 0.89 7.61
CA ALA A 42 3.17 -0.12 6.54
C ALA A 42 2.87 0.51 5.16
N LEU A 43 1.97 1.50 5.12
CA LEU A 43 1.66 2.25 3.92
C LEU A 43 2.87 3.06 3.43
N THR A 44 3.61 3.70 4.33
CA THR A 44 4.84 4.43 4.02
C THR A 44 5.90 3.51 3.42
N HIS A 45 6.11 2.32 4.00
CA HIS A 45 7.04 1.34 3.44
C HIS A 45 6.61 0.87 2.04
N SER A 46 5.32 0.62 1.83
CA SER A 46 4.78 0.25 0.52
C SER A 46 5.03 1.33 -0.54
N LEU A 47 4.86 2.61 -0.18
CA LEU A 47 5.16 3.74 -1.06
C LEU A 47 6.66 3.83 -1.42
N ILE A 48 7.55 3.57 -0.47
CA ILE A 48 8.99 3.54 -0.70
C ILE A 48 9.36 2.41 -1.67
N ALA A 49 8.83 1.20 -1.44
CA ALA A 49 9.06 0.06 -2.32
C ALA A 49 8.59 0.36 -3.76
N MET A 50 7.42 0.97 -3.92
CA MET A 50 6.90 1.37 -5.23
C MET A 50 7.80 2.38 -5.95
N LYS A 51 8.37 3.35 -5.23
CA LYS A 51 9.35 4.29 -5.81
C LYS A 51 10.59 3.55 -6.34
N HIS A 52 11.10 2.59 -5.57
CA HIS A 52 12.25 1.79 -6.00
C HIS A 52 11.92 0.95 -7.23
N SER A 53 10.73 0.34 -7.26
CA SER A 53 10.17 -0.38 -8.41
C SER A 53 10.07 0.48 -9.68
N LEU A 54 9.71 1.76 -9.55
CA LEU A 54 9.64 2.70 -10.68
C LEU A 54 11.04 3.11 -11.19
N ILE A 55 12.01 3.26 -10.29
CA ILE A 55 13.41 3.51 -10.68
C ILE A 55 13.95 2.32 -11.46
N ALA A 56 13.77 1.10 -10.95
CA ALA A 56 14.17 -0.13 -11.65
C ALA A 56 13.52 -0.25 -13.04
N LEU A 57 12.23 0.09 -13.14
CA LEU A 57 11.51 0.13 -14.41
C LEU A 57 12.16 1.09 -15.41
N THR A 58 12.53 2.29 -14.95
CA THR A 58 13.16 3.31 -15.78
C THR A 58 14.50 2.81 -16.33
N HIS A 59 15.33 2.20 -15.49
CA HIS A 59 16.59 1.60 -15.92
C HIS A 59 16.38 0.47 -16.95
N TYR A 60 15.37 -0.37 -16.73
CA TYR A 60 15.03 -1.45 -17.65
C TYR A 60 14.63 -0.92 -19.03
N VAL A 61 13.78 0.12 -19.07
CA VAL A 61 13.37 0.77 -20.34
C VAL A 61 14.58 1.35 -21.07
N ILE A 62 15.48 2.05 -20.36
CA ILE A 62 16.72 2.60 -20.94
C ILE A 62 17.59 1.49 -21.55
N ALA A 63 17.83 0.41 -20.80
CA ALA A 63 18.61 -0.73 -21.30
C ALA A 63 17.98 -1.34 -22.56
N MET A 64 16.65 -1.34 -22.62
CA MET A 64 15.94 -1.86 -23.78
C MET A 64 16.01 -0.94 -25.00
N THR A 65 15.94 0.37 -24.80
CA THR A 65 16.21 1.35 -25.86
C THR A 65 17.61 1.15 -26.45
N HIS A 66 18.63 0.96 -25.61
CA HIS A 66 19.99 0.66 -26.09
C HIS A 66 20.06 -0.65 -26.88
N SER A 67 19.35 -1.70 -26.43
CA SER A 67 19.31 -2.99 -27.14
C SER A 67 18.67 -2.87 -28.51
N VAL A 68 17.58 -2.10 -28.64
CA VAL A 68 16.92 -1.79 -29.93
C VAL A 68 17.86 -1.02 -30.87
N ILE A 69 18.59 -0.03 -30.35
CA ILE A 69 19.58 0.72 -31.13
C ILE A 69 20.69 -0.21 -31.64
N ALA A 70 21.24 -1.07 -30.79
CA ALA A 70 22.27 -2.03 -31.17
C ALA A 70 21.79 -3.03 -32.24
N LEU A 71 20.56 -3.52 -32.10
CA LEU A 71 19.91 -4.37 -33.10
C LEU A 71 19.78 -3.65 -34.45
N THR A 72 19.36 -2.39 -34.43
CA THR A 72 19.22 -1.55 -35.63
C THR A 72 20.57 -1.36 -36.32
N HIS A 73 21.64 -1.08 -35.56
CA HIS A 73 22.99 -1.00 -36.11
C HIS A 73 23.45 -2.34 -36.72
N SER A 74 23.15 -3.46 -36.05
CA SER A 74 23.50 -4.80 -36.54
C SER A 74 22.77 -5.13 -37.85
N LEU A 75 21.49 -4.77 -37.97
CA LEU A 75 20.70 -4.87 -39.21
C LEU A 75 21.31 -4.05 -40.35
N ILE A 76 21.74 -2.81 -40.07
CA ILE A 76 22.38 -1.95 -41.06
C ILE A 76 23.72 -2.56 -41.50
N ALA A 77 24.54 -3.00 -40.54
CA ALA A 77 25.84 -3.62 -40.81
C ALA A 77 25.72 -4.86 -41.71
N LEU A 78 24.65 -5.65 -41.55
CA LEU A 78 24.38 -6.84 -42.34
C LEU A 78 24.04 -6.54 -43.81
N LYS A 79 23.59 -5.32 -44.15
CA LYS A 79 23.31 -4.94 -45.54
C LYS A 79 24.57 -4.85 -46.39
N HIS A 80 25.69 -4.39 -45.81
CA HIS A 80 26.96 -4.23 -46.53
C HIS A 80 27.55 -5.55 -47.07
N PRO A 81 27.70 -6.63 -46.29
CA PRO A 81 28.19 -7.91 -46.80
C PRO A 81 27.23 -8.53 -47.81
N VAL A 82 25.91 -8.32 -47.69
CA VAL A 82 24.93 -8.78 -48.69
C VAL A 82 25.17 -8.10 -50.04
N ILE A 83 25.37 -6.78 -50.06
CA ILE A 83 25.69 -6.02 -51.27
C ILE A 83 27.02 -6.49 -51.87
N ALA A 84 28.05 -6.69 -51.03
CA ALA A 84 29.36 -7.17 -51.46
C ALA A 84 29.30 -8.59 -52.06
N LEU A 85 28.50 -9.49 -51.47
CA LEU A 85 28.26 -10.84 -51.98
C LEU A 85 27.56 -10.79 -53.35
N THR A 86 26.57 -9.90 -53.49
CA THR A 86 25.83 -9.68 -54.74
C THR A 86 26.77 -9.19 -55.86
N HIS A 87 27.63 -8.21 -55.56
CA HIS A 87 28.67 -7.75 -56.50
C HIS A 87 29.67 -8.85 -56.86
N SER A 88 30.08 -9.67 -55.89
CA SER A 88 31.00 -10.80 -56.12
C SER A 88 30.40 -11.87 -57.02
N LEU A 89 29.09 -12.12 -56.89
CA LEU A 89 28.32 -13.05 -57.74
C LEU A 89 28.29 -12.60 -59.20
N ILE A 90 28.14 -11.29 -59.45
CA ILE A 90 28.16 -10.71 -60.80
C ILE A 90 29.55 -10.82 -61.45
N ALA A 91 30.63 -10.86 -60.66
CA ALA A 91 32.00 -10.83 -61.15
C ALA A 91 32.64 -12.20 -61.44
N LEU A 92 31.91 -13.33 -61.36
CA LEU A 92 32.55 -14.63 -61.13
C LEU A 92 32.78 -15.56 -62.35
N LYS A 93 34.02 -16.10 -62.46
CA LYS A 93 34.35 -17.35 -63.17
C LYS A 93 34.89 -18.51 -62.30
N HIS A 94 35.45 -18.35 -61.06
CA HIS A 94 35.98 -19.50 -60.29
C HIS A 94 36.01 -19.58 -58.72
N PRO A 95 35.71 -18.59 -57.85
CA PRO A 95 35.71 -18.83 -56.38
C PRO A 95 34.33 -19.16 -55.76
N VAL A 96 33.79 -20.35 -56.01
CA VAL A 96 32.48 -20.77 -55.47
C VAL A 96 32.54 -21.09 -53.96
N ILE A 97 33.62 -21.72 -53.47
CA ILE A 97 33.70 -22.22 -52.08
C ILE A 97 33.74 -21.09 -51.04
N ALA A 98 34.49 -20.01 -51.30
CA ALA A 98 34.58 -18.85 -50.40
C ALA A 98 33.23 -18.10 -50.32
N LEU A 99 32.50 -18.05 -51.43
CA LEU A 99 31.14 -17.51 -51.50
C LEU A 99 30.18 -18.32 -50.61
N THR A 100 30.26 -19.65 -50.68
CA THR A 100 29.44 -20.55 -49.86
C THR A 100 29.68 -20.33 -48.36
N HIS A 101 30.95 -20.25 -47.92
CA HIS A 101 31.26 -19.99 -46.51
C HIS A 101 30.76 -18.62 -46.05
N SER A 102 30.87 -17.59 -46.90
CA SER A 102 30.36 -16.25 -46.61
C SER A 102 28.84 -16.22 -46.48
N LEU A 103 28.12 -16.97 -47.33
CA LEU A 103 26.66 -17.11 -47.24
C LEU A 103 26.24 -17.82 -45.95
N ILE A 104 26.93 -18.89 -45.55
CA ILE A 104 26.66 -19.61 -44.29
C ILE A 104 26.86 -18.68 -43.09
N ALA A 105 27.94 -17.90 -43.04
CA ALA A 105 28.19 -16.94 -41.98
C ALA A 105 27.10 -15.85 -41.92
N LEU A 106 26.64 -15.36 -43.07
CA LEU A 106 25.52 -14.43 -43.17
C LEU A 106 24.23 -15.06 -42.61
N THR A 107 23.91 -16.30 -42.99
CA THR A 107 22.74 -17.03 -42.47
C THR A 107 22.79 -17.16 -40.94
N HIS A 108 23.93 -17.53 -40.36
CA HIS A 108 24.08 -17.59 -38.90
C HIS A 108 23.86 -16.22 -38.24
N SER A 109 24.37 -15.16 -38.86
CA SER A 109 24.19 -13.79 -38.36
C SER A 109 22.71 -13.36 -38.37
N VAL A 110 21.96 -13.71 -39.43
CA VAL A 110 20.51 -13.48 -39.50
C VAL A 110 19.79 -14.25 -38.40
N ILE A 111 20.12 -15.53 -38.18
CA ILE A 111 19.49 -16.36 -37.14
C ILE A 111 19.72 -15.75 -35.75
N ALA A 112 20.95 -15.32 -35.43
CA ALA A 112 21.28 -14.68 -34.17
C ALA A 112 20.47 -13.37 -33.95
N LEU A 113 20.27 -12.61 -35.02
CA LEU A 113 19.47 -11.39 -35.01
C LEU A 113 17.98 -11.69 -34.77
N THR A 114 17.44 -12.73 -35.40
CA THR A 114 16.08 -13.21 -35.16
C THR A 114 15.89 -13.62 -33.69
N HIS A 115 16.83 -14.35 -33.11
CA HIS A 115 16.79 -14.68 -31.67
C HIS A 115 16.83 -13.43 -30.78
N SER A 116 17.63 -12.44 -31.15
CA SER A 116 17.71 -11.16 -30.41
C SER A 116 16.39 -10.39 -30.47
N VAL A 117 15.71 -10.36 -31.62
CA VAL A 117 14.36 -9.79 -31.77
C VAL A 117 13.36 -10.52 -30.88
N ILE A 118 13.37 -11.85 -30.89
CA ILE A 118 12.47 -12.66 -30.05
C ILE A 118 12.69 -12.35 -28.57
N ALA A 119 13.94 -12.26 -28.11
CA ALA A 119 14.27 -11.92 -26.72
C ALA A 119 13.78 -10.52 -26.33
N LEU A 120 13.91 -9.54 -27.23
CA LEU A 120 13.36 -8.19 -27.08
C LEU A 120 11.83 -8.22 -26.97
N THR A 121 11.13 -9.01 -27.79
CA THR A 121 9.67 -9.16 -27.70
C THR A 121 9.25 -9.74 -26.33
N HIS A 122 9.91 -10.79 -25.85
CA HIS A 122 9.62 -11.35 -24.51
C HIS A 122 9.87 -10.32 -23.40
N SER A 123 10.93 -9.53 -23.53
CA SER A 123 11.27 -8.44 -22.61
C SER A 123 10.16 -7.38 -22.55
N LEU A 124 9.58 -7.00 -23.70
CA LEU A 124 8.47 -6.05 -23.78
C LEU A 124 7.17 -6.61 -23.16
N ILE A 125 6.91 -7.91 -23.34
CA ILE A 125 5.76 -8.58 -22.72
C ILE A 125 5.92 -8.57 -21.19
N ALA A 126 7.10 -8.94 -20.69
CA ALA A 126 7.39 -8.91 -19.25
C ALA A 126 7.24 -7.50 -18.67
N LEU A 127 7.72 -6.47 -19.39
CA LEU A 127 7.56 -5.07 -19.03
C LEU A 127 6.08 -4.68 -18.90
N THR A 128 5.25 -5.10 -19.87
CA THR A 128 3.81 -4.85 -19.86
C THR A 128 3.15 -5.45 -18.63
N HIS A 129 3.45 -6.71 -18.30
CA HIS A 129 2.94 -7.36 -17.10
C HIS A 129 3.36 -6.64 -15.82
N TYR A 130 4.61 -6.18 -15.75
CA TYR A 130 5.11 -5.44 -14.60
C TYR A 130 4.38 -4.11 -14.39
N VAL A 131 4.12 -3.36 -15.48
CA VAL A 131 3.34 -2.11 -15.42
C VAL A 131 1.90 -2.36 -14.97
N ILE A 132 1.27 -3.44 -15.43
CA ILE A 132 -0.09 -3.84 -14.98
C ILE A 132 -0.08 -4.15 -13.47
N ALA A 133 0.89 -4.94 -13.00
CA ALA A 133 1.01 -5.27 -11.58
C ALA A 133 1.24 -4.02 -10.70
N MET A 134 2.03 -3.07 -11.18
CA MET A 134 2.25 -1.79 -10.49
C MET A 134 0.96 -0.96 -10.43
N THR A 135 0.17 -0.93 -11.50
CA THR A 135 -1.12 -0.25 -11.55
C THR A 135 -2.09 -0.82 -10.52
N HIS A 136 -2.19 -2.15 -10.43
CA HIS A 136 -3.00 -2.81 -9.39
C HIS A 136 -2.51 -2.48 -7.98
N SER A 137 -1.19 -2.41 -7.77
CA SER A 137 -0.61 -2.04 -6.48
C SER A 137 -0.98 -0.61 -6.07
N VAL A 138 -0.96 0.34 -7.01
CA VAL A 138 -1.40 1.73 -6.77
C VAL A 138 -2.89 1.80 -6.39
N ILE A 139 -3.73 1.03 -7.09
CA ILE A 139 -5.17 0.95 -6.79
C ILE A 139 -5.38 0.41 -5.37
N ALA A 140 -4.72 -0.69 -5.01
CA ALA A 140 -4.81 -1.29 -3.66
C ALA A 140 -4.35 -0.32 -2.56
N LEU A 141 -3.27 0.43 -2.81
CA LEU A 141 -2.78 1.47 -1.90
C LEU A 141 -3.82 2.58 -1.71
N THR A 142 -4.48 3.00 -2.78
CA THR A 142 -5.53 4.02 -2.76
C THR A 142 -6.73 3.57 -1.91
N HIS A 143 -7.18 2.32 -2.08
CA HIS A 143 -8.23 1.75 -1.24
C HIS A 143 -7.81 1.67 0.24
N SER A 144 -6.56 1.30 0.51
CA SER A 144 -6.02 1.25 1.88
C SER A 144 -6.03 2.63 2.55
N LEU A 145 -5.66 3.68 1.81
CA LEU A 145 -5.74 5.07 2.26
C LEU A 145 -7.18 5.51 2.56
N ILE A 146 -8.14 5.12 1.72
CA ILE A 146 -9.56 5.42 1.95
C ILE A 146 -10.05 4.71 3.21
N ALA A 147 -9.71 3.44 3.41
CA ALA A 147 -10.08 2.69 4.61
C ALA A 147 -9.46 3.30 5.89
N LEU A 148 -8.20 3.75 5.80
CA LEU A 148 -7.53 4.45 6.88
C LEU A 148 -8.26 5.75 7.27
N LYS A 149 -8.68 6.55 6.28
CA LYS A 149 -9.49 7.76 6.52
C LYS A 149 -10.80 7.46 7.25
N HIS A 150 -11.53 6.42 6.82
CA HIS A 150 -12.76 6.00 7.50
C HIS A 150 -12.49 5.56 8.93
N SER A 151 -11.39 4.84 9.17
CA SER A 151 -11.00 4.39 10.52
C SER A 151 -10.70 5.59 11.44
N VAL A 152 -10.03 6.63 10.94
CA VAL A 152 -9.78 7.87 11.68
C VAL A 152 -11.09 8.59 12.03
N ILE A 153 -12.03 8.67 11.07
CA ILE A 153 -13.34 9.29 11.29
C ILE A 153 -14.12 8.51 12.37
N ALA A 154 -14.14 7.18 12.29
CA ALA A 154 -14.78 6.33 13.30
C ALA A 154 -14.18 6.54 14.69
N LEU A 155 -12.84 6.58 14.80
CA LEU A 155 -12.14 6.85 16.06
C LEU A 155 -12.52 8.22 16.65
N THR A 156 -12.64 9.23 15.78
CA THR A 156 -13.07 10.58 16.17
C THR A 156 -14.48 10.56 16.75
N HIS A 157 -15.42 9.87 16.09
CA HIS A 157 -16.78 9.69 16.63
C HIS A 157 -16.80 8.94 17.96
N SER A 158 -15.99 7.88 18.12
CA SER A 158 -15.86 7.16 19.38
C SER A 158 -15.35 8.06 20.51
N LEU A 159 -14.37 8.93 20.24
CA LEU A 159 -13.85 9.89 21.22
C LEU A 159 -14.91 10.93 21.61
N ILE A 160 -15.70 11.42 20.65
CA ILE A 160 -16.82 12.34 20.91
C ILE A 160 -17.87 11.65 21.79
N ALA A 161 -18.24 10.40 21.49
CA ALA A 161 -19.19 9.64 22.30
C ALA A 161 -18.67 9.41 23.73
N LEU A 162 -17.39 9.09 23.88
CA LEU A 162 -16.74 8.93 25.18
C LEU A 162 -16.77 10.23 26.00
N THR A 163 -16.57 11.37 25.33
CA THR A 163 -16.64 12.70 25.96
C THR A 163 -18.03 12.99 26.49
N HIS A 164 -19.08 12.73 25.70
CA HIS A 164 -20.47 12.88 26.15
C HIS A 164 -20.80 11.95 27.33
N TYR A 165 -20.31 10.71 27.28
CA TYR A 165 -20.49 9.76 28.38
C TYR A 165 -19.83 10.24 29.68
N LEU A 166 -18.61 10.79 29.60
CA LEU A 166 -17.92 11.37 30.75
C LEU A 166 -18.67 12.57 31.34
N ILE A 167 -19.24 13.43 30.50
CA ILE A 167 -20.09 14.55 30.94
C ILE A 167 -21.32 14.04 31.70
N ALA A 168 -22.03 13.04 31.15
CA ALA A 168 -23.19 12.43 31.80
C ALA A 168 -22.83 11.77 33.14
N LEU A 169 -21.68 11.10 33.20
CA LEU A 169 -21.16 10.51 34.43
C LEU A 169 -20.89 11.59 35.49
N THR A 170 -20.28 12.71 35.08
CA THR A 170 -19.99 13.85 35.96
C THR A 170 -21.28 14.43 36.55
N HIS A 171 -22.32 14.62 35.72
CA HIS A 171 -23.64 15.06 36.21
C HIS A 171 -24.26 14.06 37.20
N SER A 172 -24.12 12.75 36.95
CA SER A 172 -24.62 11.71 37.85
C SER A 172 -23.92 11.73 39.21
N VAL A 173 -22.60 11.96 39.24
CA VAL A 173 -21.82 12.13 40.47
C VAL A 173 -22.27 13.37 41.26
N ILE A 174 -22.49 14.50 40.56
CA ILE A 174 -22.99 15.73 41.19
C ILE A 174 -24.36 15.50 41.82
N ALA A 175 -25.30 14.87 41.09
CA ALA A 175 -26.64 14.56 41.60
C ALA A 175 -26.61 13.62 42.82
N LEU A 176 -25.74 12.61 42.81
CA LEU A 176 -25.52 11.72 43.95
C LEU A 176 -25.01 12.49 45.16
N THR A 177 -24.07 13.41 44.95
CA THR A 177 -23.50 14.27 46.02
C THR A 177 -24.58 15.13 46.66
N HIS A 178 -25.44 15.78 45.87
CA HIS A 178 -26.57 16.54 46.39
C HIS A 178 -27.55 15.68 47.19
N SER A 179 -27.86 14.47 46.70
CA SER A 179 -28.75 13.53 47.40
C SER A 179 -28.20 13.12 48.76
N LEU A 180 -26.88 12.93 48.84
CA LEU A 180 -26.18 12.56 50.08
C LEU A 180 -26.16 13.72 51.09
N ILE A 181 -25.98 14.96 50.61
CA ILE A 181 -26.09 16.17 51.42
C ILE A 181 -27.52 16.35 51.97
N ALA A 182 -28.54 16.16 51.13
CA ALA A 182 -29.94 16.26 51.56
C ALA A 182 -30.29 15.21 52.63
N LEU A 183 -29.80 13.97 52.47
CA LEU A 183 -29.98 12.91 53.47
C LEU A 183 -29.32 13.27 54.80
N LYS A 184 -28.09 13.82 54.78
CA LYS A 184 -27.40 14.29 56.00
C LYS A 184 -28.24 15.32 56.75
N HIS A 185 -28.75 16.34 56.04
CA HIS A 185 -29.62 17.35 56.66
C HIS A 185 -30.90 16.74 57.25
N SER A 186 -31.54 15.82 56.54
CA SER A 186 -32.74 15.13 57.05
C SER A 186 -32.47 14.28 58.29
N VAL A 187 -31.30 13.64 58.38
CA VAL A 187 -30.90 12.90 59.58
C VAL A 187 -30.67 13.85 60.74
N ILE A 188 -29.93 14.94 60.53
CA ILE A 188 -29.67 15.97 61.56
C ILE A 188 -30.99 16.52 62.11
N ALA A 189 -31.94 16.87 61.23
CA ALA A 189 -33.25 17.39 61.62
C ALA A 189 -34.16 16.37 62.32
N LEU A 190 -33.88 15.07 62.23
CA LEU A 190 -34.61 14.02 62.96
C LEU A 190 -33.97 13.71 64.32
N THR A 191 -32.67 14.00 64.46
CA THR A 191 -31.88 13.78 65.68
C THR A 191 -31.83 15.00 66.61
N HIS A 192 -32.29 16.16 66.13
CA HIS A 192 -32.48 17.41 66.88
C HIS A 192 -33.97 17.70 67.06
#